data_AF-A0A9P1I4V0-F1
#
_entry.id   AF-A0A9P1I4V0-F1
#
_cell.length_a   1.000
_cell.length_b   1.000
_cell.length_c   1.000
_cell.angle_alpha   90.00
_cell.angle_beta   90.00
_cell.angle_gamma   90.00
#
_symmetry.space_group_name_H-M   'P 1'
#
loop_
_entity.id
_entity.type
_entity.pdbx_description
1 polymer ?
#
loop_
_entity_poly.entity_id
_entity_poly.type
_entity_poly.pdbx_seq_one_letter_code
_entity_poly.pdbx_strand_id
1 'polypeptide(L)'
;MTSNKETRTTEVEVRRWFDDVINDKKYFSARILENFANTIGQNVEITAKVGVMVFLILLIFVKEAHLLANFAIILIPFLQTYVYPSEKPTPNIHFIHHIIFGCSVLFDRILELIPCYYVLKVALFVALYHPPSNRCIDNIESLLVKIAGKN
;
A
#
# COMPACT_ATOMS: atom_id res chain seq x y z
N MET A 1 -29.14 5.93 9.42
CA MET A 1 -28.59 5.27 10.64
C MET A 1 -27.63 4.11 10.33
N THR A 2 -27.63 3.57 9.11
CA THR A 2 -26.74 2.50 8.62
C THR A 2 -25.31 2.98 8.28
N SER A 3 -25.17 4.17 7.69
CA SER A 3 -23.87 4.75 7.31
C SER A 3 -22.86 4.86 8.48
N ASN A 4 -23.27 5.30 9.67
CA ASN A 4 -22.37 5.48 10.82
C ASN A 4 -21.84 4.15 11.42
N LYS A 5 -22.57 3.02 11.24
CA LYS A 5 -22.09 1.70 11.67
C LYS A 5 -21.07 1.12 10.69
N GLU A 6 -21.30 1.31 9.40
CA GLU A 6 -20.41 0.83 8.34
C GLU A 6 -19.06 1.56 8.39
N THR A 7 -19.07 2.89 8.53
CA THR A 7 -17.83 3.69 8.66
C THR A 7 -16.98 3.27 9.86
N ARG A 8 -17.59 3.00 11.04
CA ARG A 8 -16.86 2.50 12.23
C ARG A 8 -16.28 1.11 12.03
N THR A 9 -16.94 0.26 11.25
CA THR A 9 -16.46 -1.10 10.98
C THR A 9 -15.21 -1.04 10.10
N THR A 10 -15.23 -0.18 9.07
CA THR A 10 -14.09 0.05 8.18
C THR A 10 -12.90 0.65 8.93
N GLU A 11 -13.10 1.63 9.81
CA GLU A 11 -12.00 2.21 10.61
C GLU A 11 -11.30 1.18 11.51
N VAL A 12 -12.07 0.29 12.14
CA VAL A 12 -11.52 -0.79 12.97
C VAL A 12 -10.74 -1.80 12.12
N GLU A 13 -11.24 -2.15 10.94
CA GLU A 13 -10.54 -3.02 9.98
C GLU A 13 -9.22 -2.39 9.52
N VAL A 14 -9.21 -1.09 9.23
CA VAL A 14 -7.98 -0.35 8.84
C VAL A 14 -6.94 -0.41 9.94
N ARG A 15 -7.33 -0.11 11.18
CA ARG A 15 -6.41 -0.13 12.32
C ARG A 15 -5.82 -1.52 12.55
N ARG A 16 -6.67 -2.55 12.54
CA ARG A 16 -6.21 -3.94 12.68
C ARG A 16 -5.24 -4.33 11.56
N TRP A 17 -5.53 -3.94 10.32
CA TRP A 17 -4.61 -4.22 9.23
C TRP A 17 -3.23 -3.58 9.45
N PHE A 18 -3.19 -2.32 9.89
CA PHE A 18 -1.92 -1.68 10.25
C PHE A 18 -1.21 -2.39 11.40
N ASP A 19 -1.95 -2.79 12.43
CA ASP A 19 -1.38 -3.53 13.57
C ASP A 19 -0.79 -4.88 13.12
N ASP A 20 -1.47 -5.59 12.22
CA ASP A 20 -1.02 -6.86 11.67
C ASP A 20 0.27 -6.68 10.83
N VAL A 21 0.31 -5.71 9.90
CA VAL A 21 1.52 -5.51 9.06
C VAL A 21 2.73 -4.97 9.84
N ILE A 22 2.52 -4.43 11.04
CA ILE A 22 3.58 -3.95 11.95
C ILE A 22 4.04 -5.06 12.90
N ASN A 23 3.12 -5.86 13.45
CA ASN A 23 3.40 -6.76 14.57
C ASN A 23 3.24 -8.26 14.26
N ASP A 24 2.42 -8.64 13.28
CA ASP A 24 2.22 -10.05 12.94
C ASP A 24 3.35 -10.54 12.02
N LYS A 25 4.17 -11.47 12.54
CA LYS A 25 5.30 -12.08 11.84
C LYS A 25 4.91 -12.88 10.61
N LYS A 26 3.61 -13.12 10.38
CA LYS A 26 3.08 -13.58 9.09
C LYS A 26 3.49 -12.64 7.96
N TYR A 27 3.58 -11.34 8.21
CA TYR A 27 3.96 -10.32 7.24
C TYR A 27 5.47 -10.07 7.23
N PHE A 28 6.05 -9.99 6.04
CA PHE A 28 7.48 -9.70 5.87
C PHE A 28 7.85 -8.33 6.41
N SER A 29 6.94 -7.36 6.31
CA SER A 29 7.12 -6.00 6.85
C SER A 29 7.35 -6.03 8.36
N ALA A 30 6.56 -6.82 9.10
CA ALA A 30 6.70 -6.97 10.54
C ALA A 30 8.05 -7.60 10.91
N ARG A 31 8.49 -8.62 10.16
CA ARG A 31 9.80 -9.28 10.39
C ARG A 31 10.97 -8.33 10.14
N ILE A 32 10.94 -7.58 9.05
CA ILE A 32 12.00 -6.59 8.74
C ILE A 32 12.01 -5.49 9.79
N LEU A 33 10.83 -4.99 10.17
CA LEU A 33 10.69 -3.92 11.15
C LEU A 33 11.15 -4.35 12.54
N GLU A 34 10.83 -5.57 12.97
CA GLU A 34 11.30 -6.15 14.23
C GLU A 34 12.83 -6.26 14.24
N ASN A 35 13.44 -6.76 13.16
CA ASN A 35 14.89 -6.84 13.05
C ASN A 35 15.56 -5.47 13.13
N PHE A 36 14.98 -4.47 12.45
CA PHE A 36 15.48 -3.11 12.49
C PHE A 36 15.33 -2.49 13.88
N ALA A 37 14.16 -2.63 14.51
CA ALA A 37 13.86 -2.16 15.85
C ALA A 37 14.81 -2.76 16.91
N ASN A 38 15.07 -4.07 16.83
CA ASN A 38 16.02 -4.78 17.70
C ASN A 38 17.45 -4.27 17.50
N THR A 39 17.85 -3.97 16.26
CA THR A 39 19.18 -3.45 15.95
C THR A 39 19.42 -2.07 16.57
N ILE A 40 18.39 -1.23 16.57
CA ILE A 40 18.47 0.13 17.15
C ILE A 40 18.06 0.20 18.63
N GLY A 41 17.67 -0.94 19.24
CA GLY A 41 17.22 -1.02 20.63
C GLY A 41 15.93 -0.25 20.92
N GLN A 42 15.00 -0.17 19.96
CA GLN A 42 13.75 0.58 20.08
C GLN A 42 12.51 -0.33 19.98
N ASN A 43 11.36 0.23 20.35
CA ASN A 43 10.07 -0.41 20.14
C ASN A 43 9.70 -0.42 18.66
N VAL A 44 9.09 -1.52 18.20
CA VAL A 44 8.64 -1.74 16.81
C VAL A 44 7.70 -0.63 16.33
N GLU A 45 6.72 -0.23 17.16
CA GLU A 45 5.74 0.81 16.81
C GLU A 45 6.39 2.19 16.66
N ILE A 46 7.33 2.54 17.54
CA ILE A 46 8.11 3.79 17.44
C ILE A 46 8.93 3.77 16.16
N THR A 47 9.59 2.65 15.89
CA THR A 47 10.42 2.44 14.70
C THR A 47 9.60 2.61 13.43
N ALA A 48 8.39 2.03 13.36
CA ALA A 48 7.47 2.19 12.24
C ALA A 48 7.08 3.67 12.03
N LYS A 49 6.65 4.35 13.10
CA LYS A 49 6.22 5.76 13.03
C LYS A 49 7.35 6.67 12.57
N VAL A 50 8.55 6.49 13.13
CA VAL A 50 9.75 7.25 12.73
C VAL A 50 10.12 6.95 11.29
N GLY A 51 10.10 5.68 10.88
CA GLY A 51 10.38 5.28 9.49
C GLY A 51 9.43 5.92 8.49
N VAL A 52 8.12 5.89 8.75
CA VAL A 52 7.10 6.55 7.92
C VAL A 52 7.32 8.07 7.90
N MET A 53 7.57 8.69 9.05
CA MET A 53 7.81 10.14 9.13
C MET A 53 9.02 10.55 8.30
N VAL A 54 10.16 9.85 8.44
CA VAL A 54 11.37 10.10 7.65
C VAL A 54 11.10 9.92 6.17
N PHE A 55 10.41 8.85 5.78
CA PHE A 55 10.05 8.60 4.40
C PHE A 55 9.18 9.71 3.80
N LEU A 56 8.18 10.20 4.54
CA LEU A 56 7.34 11.32 4.11
C LEU A 56 8.12 12.63 3.96
N ILE A 57 9.04 12.93 4.89
CA ILE A 57 9.93 14.09 4.80
C ILE A 57 10.78 13.99 3.53
N LEU A 58 11.37 12.81 3.25
CA LEU A 58 12.16 12.61 2.04
C LEU A 58 11.33 12.83 0.77
N LEU A 59 10.09 12.35 0.72
CA LEU A 59 9.19 12.57 -0.42
C LEU A 59 8.83 14.05 -0.64
N ILE A 60 8.86 14.88 0.40
CA ILE A 60 8.51 16.31 0.31
C ILE A 60 9.72 17.15 -0.09
N PHE A 61 10.91 16.85 0.45
CA PHE A 61 12.07 17.74 0.36
C PHE A 61 13.15 17.30 -0.65
N VAL A 62 13.16 16.04 -1.09
CA VAL A 62 14.16 15.55 -2.04
C VAL A 62 13.80 16.00 -3.46
N LYS A 63 14.78 16.54 -4.20
CA LYS A 63 14.60 16.98 -5.60
C LYS A 63 14.10 15.86 -6.51
N GLU A 64 14.60 14.66 -6.30
CA GLU A 64 14.27 13.46 -7.08
C GLU A 64 13.22 12.58 -6.35
N ALA A 65 12.20 13.20 -5.73
CA ALA A 65 11.18 12.47 -4.98
C ALA A 65 10.42 11.42 -5.82
N HIS A 66 10.32 11.61 -7.14
CA HIS A 66 9.75 10.61 -8.05
C HIS A 66 10.54 9.29 -8.04
N LEU A 67 11.88 9.34 -8.01
CA LEU A 67 12.69 8.13 -7.96
C LEU A 67 12.42 7.35 -6.68
N LEU A 68 12.36 8.07 -5.55
CA LEU A 68 12.09 7.47 -4.24
C LEU A 68 10.67 6.87 -4.18
N ALA A 69 9.66 7.60 -4.63
CA ALA A 69 8.28 7.13 -4.65
C ALA A 69 8.11 5.91 -5.55
N ASN A 70 8.61 6.00 -6.79
CA ASN A 70 8.48 4.92 -7.78
C ASN A 70 9.23 3.67 -7.33
N PHE A 71 10.42 3.83 -6.75
CA PHE A 71 11.19 2.73 -6.17
C PHE A 71 10.41 2.04 -5.04
N ALA A 72 9.86 2.80 -4.09
CA ALA A 72 9.08 2.24 -2.99
C ALA A 72 7.83 1.49 -3.48
N ILE A 73 7.14 2.04 -4.48
CA ILE A 73 5.91 1.45 -5.05
C ILE A 73 6.21 0.13 -5.77
N ILE A 74 7.33 0.02 -6.50
CA ILE A 74 7.70 -1.22 -7.20
C ILE A 74 8.37 -2.26 -6.30
N LEU A 75 9.02 -1.81 -5.22
CA LEU A 75 9.76 -2.70 -4.32
C LEU A 75 8.83 -3.70 -3.61
N ILE A 76 7.66 -3.25 -3.16
CA ILE A 76 6.70 -4.12 -2.45
C ILE A 76 6.22 -5.30 -3.31
N PRO A 77 5.65 -5.11 -4.52
CA PRO A 77 5.23 -6.22 -5.37
C PRO A 77 6.42 -7.07 -5.84
N PHE A 78 7.61 -6.47 -5.99
CA PHE A 78 8.83 -7.21 -6.29
C PHE A 78 9.19 -8.18 -5.15
N LEU A 79 9.23 -7.70 -3.91
CA LEU A 79 9.48 -8.52 -2.73
C LEU A 79 8.43 -9.62 -2.59
N GLN A 80 7.15 -9.29 -2.77
CA GLN A 80 6.05 -10.27 -2.72
C GLN A 80 6.10 -11.30 -3.86
N THR A 81 6.67 -10.95 -5.02
CA THR A 81 6.75 -11.88 -6.15
C THR A 81 7.95 -12.82 -6.06
N TYR A 82 9.10 -12.31 -5.63
CA TYR A 82 10.37 -13.05 -5.73
C TYR A 82 10.95 -13.50 -4.38
N VAL A 83 10.69 -12.78 -3.29
CA VAL A 83 11.30 -13.03 -1.97
C VAL A 83 10.30 -13.69 -1.02
N TYR A 84 9.05 -13.21 -1.01
CA TYR A 84 7.97 -13.66 -0.14
C TYR A 84 6.72 -14.08 -0.93
N PRO A 85 6.82 -15.09 -1.83
CA PRO A 85 5.72 -15.51 -2.70
C PRO A 85 4.48 -15.98 -1.96
N SER A 86 4.62 -16.46 -0.72
CA SER A 86 3.49 -16.87 0.14
C SER A 86 2.62 -15.70 0.61
N GLU A 87 3.13 -14.47 0.52
CA GLU A 87 2.44 -13.25 0.94
C GLU A 87 1.95 -12.42 -0.25
N LYS A 88 2.00 -13.00 -1.46
CA LYS A 88 1.55 -12.37 -2.68
C LYS A 88 0.02 -12.16 -2.65
N PRO A 89 -0.47 -10.94 -2.93
CA PRO A 89 -1.89 -10.69 -3.15
C PRO A 89 -2.44 -11.45 -4.36
N THR A 90 -3.76 -11.36 -4.56
CA THR A 90 -4.39 -11.97 -5.74
C THR A 90 -3.79 -11.40 -7.05
N PRO A 91 -3.70 -12.22 -8.12
CA PRO A 91 -3.16 -11.77 -9.41
C PRO A 91 -3.83 -10.50 -9.95
N ASN A 92 -5.13 -10.32 -9.67
CA ASN A 92 -5.91 -9.16 -10.10
C ASN A 92 -5.42 -7.85 -9.47
N ILE A 93 -5.11 -7.85 -8.17
CA ILE A 93 -4.56 -6.67 -7.48
C ILE A 93 -3.19 -6.32 -8.07
N HIS A 94 -2.32 -7.31 -8.32
CA HIS A 94 -1.05 -7.08 -8.98
C HIS A 94 -1.25 -6.50 -10.39
N PHE A 95 -2.16 -7.04 -11.19
CA PHE A 95 -2.41 -6.53 -12.53
C PHE A 95 -2.88 -5.06 -12.52
N ILE A 96 -3.87 -4.74 -11.68
CA ILE A 96 -4.37 -3.38 -11.48
C ILE A 96 -3.25 -2.46 -11.01
N HIS A 97 -2.45 -2.91 -10.04
CA HIS A 97 -1.30 -2.18 -9.52
C HIS A 97 -0.33 -1.79 -10.65
N HIS A 98 0.06 -2.74 -11.50
CA HIS A 98 1.03 -2.47 -12.58
C HIS A 98 0.46 -1.51 -13.64
N ILE A 99 -0.83 -1.59 -13.96
CA ILE A 99 -1.49 -0.65 -14.87
C ILE A 99 -1.48 0.77 -14.28
N ILE A 100 -1.97 0.92 -13.05
CA ILE A 100 -2.03 2.22 -12.37
C ILE A 100 -0.61 2.78 -12.22
N PHE A 101 0.37 1.93 -11.88
CA PHE A 101 1.76 2.32 -11.78
C PHE A 101 2.32 2.82 -13.11
N GLY A 102 2.16 2.05 -14.19
CA GLY A 102 2.59 2.45 -15.53
C GLY A 102 1.99 3.78 -15.96
N CYS A 103 0.68 3.97 -15.80
CA CYS A 103 0.02 5.25 -16.07
C CYS A 103 0.59 6.37 -15.20
N SER A 104 0.71 6.16 -13.89
CA SER A 104 1.20 7.18 -12.96
C SER A 104 2.61 7.66 -13.31
N VAL A 105 3.50 6.75 -13.71
CA VAL A 105 4.88 7.08 -14.11
C VAL A 105 4.89 7.93 -15.38
N LEU A 106 4.06 7.60 -16.37
CA LEU A 106 3.97 8.38 -17.61
C LEU A 106 3.47 9.81 -17.36
N PHE A 107 2.60 10.00 -16.37
CA PHE A 107 2.01 11.29 -16.04
C PHE A 107 2.71 12.03 -14.88
N ASP A 108 3.82 11.50 -14.34
CA ASP A 108 4.49 12.08 -13.16
C ASP A 108 4.81 13.57 -13.35
N ARG A 109 5.31 13.96 -14.53
CA ARG A 109 5.63 15.37 -14.84
C ARG A 109 4.42 16.31 -14.80
N ILE A 110 3.25 15.81 -15.20
CA ILE A 110 2.02 16.60 -15.22
C ILE A 110 1.44 16.68 -13.80
N LEU A 111 1.47 15.56 -13.08
CA LEU A 111 0.87 15.46 -11.76
C LEU A 111 1.74 16.08 -10.66
N GLU A 112 3.04 16.26 -10.89
CA GLU A 112 3.98 16.99 -10.01
C GLU A 112 3.58 18.47 -9.79
N LEU A 113 2.70 19.01 -10.64
CA LEU A 113 2.06 20.32 -10.42
C LEU A 113 1.19 20.34 -9.13
N ILE A 114 0.73 19.18 -8.67
CA ILE A 114 -0.06 19.05 -7.45
C ILE A 114 0.89 19.01 -6.25
N PRO A 115 0.71 19.89 -5.23
CA PRO A 115 1.56 19.88 -4.05
C PRO A 115 1.46 18.54 -3.32
N CYS A 116 2.60 18.03 -2.85
CA CYS A 116 2.71 16.73 -2.18
C CYS A 116 2.24 15.54 -3.05
N TYR A 117 2.25 15.66 -4.39
CA TYR A 117 1.83 14.61 -5.31
C TYR A 117 2.42 13.24 -4.98
N TYR A 118 3.73 13.14 -4.71
CA TYR A 118 4.36 11.85 -4.43
C TYR A 118 3.90 11.20 -3.11
N VAL A 119 3.52 12.01 -2.11
CA VAL A 119 2.89 11.51 -0.89
C VAL A 119 1.51 10.93 -1.20
N LEU A 120 0.70 11.66 -1.99
CA LEU A 120 -0.60 11.18 -2.45
C LEU A 120 -0.49 9.93 -3.31
N LYS A 121 0.52 9.86 -4.18
CA LYS A 121 0.83 8.71 -5.02
C LYS A 121 1.10 7.48 -4.17
N VAL A 122 2.03 7.57 -3.21
CA VAL A 122 2.33 6.43 -2.33
C VAL A 122 1.10 6.05 -1.49
N ALA A 123 0.36 7.02 -0.95
CA ALA A 123 -0.86 6.74 -0.19
C ALA A 123 -1.92 5.98 -1.01
N LEU A 124 -2.10 6.34 -2.29
CA LEU A 124 -2.97 5.63 -3.22
C LEU A 124 -2.53 4.17 -3.39
N PHE A 125 -1.22 3.92 -3.54
CA PHE A 125 -0.70 2.56 -3.67
C PHE A 125 -0.84 1.76 -2.38
N VAL A 126 -0.59 2.35 -1.20
CA VAL A 126 -0.85 1.68 0.09
C VAL A 126 -2.33 1.32 0.22
N ALA A 127 -3.23 2.23 -0.15
CA ALA A 127 -4.67 1.99 -0.14
C ALA A 127 -5.10 0.87 -1.10
N LEU A 128 -4.38 0.64 -2.20
CA LEU A 128 -4.69 -0.43 -3.15
C LEU A 128 -4.49 -1.83 -2.54
N TYR A 129 -3.54 -2.00 -1.62
CA TYR A 129 -3.28 -3.29 -0.94
C TYR A 129 -4.08 -3.47 0.36
N HIS A 130 -4.97 -2.53 0.67
CA HIS A 130 -5.73 -2.51 1.91
C HIS A 130 -6.94 -3.48 1.86
N PRO A 131 -7.32 -4.21 2.93
CA PRO A 131 -8.34 -5.27 2.81
C PRO A 131 -9.72 -4.80 2.29
N PRO A 132 -10.23 -3.62 2.68
CA PRO A 132 -11.38 -2.99 2.01
C PRO A 132 -11.27 -2.76 0.50
N SER A 133 -10.10 -2.46 -0.07
CA SER A 133 -9.98 -2.33 -1.54
C SER A 133 -10.16 -3.67 -2.23
N ASN A 134 -9.73 -4.78 -1.59
CA ASN A 134 -9.94 -6.13 -2.11
C ASN A 134 -11.43 -6.41 -2.34
N ARG A 135 -12.30 -6.07 -1.37
CA ARG A 135 -13.76 -6.23 -1.52
C ARG A 135 -14.32 -5.42 -2.68
N CYS A 136 -13.83 -4.19 -2.88
CA CYS A 136 -14.24 -3.35 -4.02
C CYS A 136 -13.80 -3.97 -5.35
N ILE A 137 -12.59 -4.52 -5.42
CA ILE A 137 -12.07 -5.18 -6.62
C ILE A 137 -12.87 -6.46 -6.91
N ASP A 138 -13.16 -7.27 -5.89
CA ASP A 138 -13.99 -8.49 -6.01
C ASP A 138 -15.40 -8.14 -6.52
N ASN A 139 -15.98 -7.04 -6.03
CA ASN A 139 -17.28 -6.56 -6.49
C ASN A 139 -17.25 -6.14 -7.96
N ILE A 140 -16.21 -5.42 -8.39
CA ILE A 140 -16.02 -5.03 -9.80
C ILE A 140 -15.88 -6.28 -10.68
N GLU A 141 -15.13 -7.28 -10.25
CA GLU A 141 -14.99 -8.55 -10.95
C GLU A 141 -16.34 -9.27 -11.10
N SER A 142 -17.12 -9.35 -10.02
CA SER A 142 -18.45 -9.95 -10.06
C SER A 142 -19.40 -9.25 -11.03
N LEU A 143 -19.28 -7.93 -11.18
CA LEU A 143 -20.06 -7.14 -12.15
C LEU A 143 -19.58 -7.39 -13.58
N LEU A 144 -18.26 -7.44 -13.81
CA LEU A 144 -17.69 -7.72 -15.12
C LEU A 144 -18.06 -9.13 -15.60
N VAL A 145 -18.04 -10.14 -14.73
CA VAL A 145 -18.47 -11.52 -15.06
C VAL A 145 -19.94 -11.55 -15.44
N LYS A 146 -20.80 -10.86 -14.68
CA LYS A 146 -22.23 -10.74 -14.98
C LYS A 146 -22.49 -10.05 -16.32
N ILE A 147 -21.76 -8.97 -16.62
CA ILE A 147 -21.88 -8.23 -17.87
C ILE A 147 -21.35 -9.04 -19.06
N ALA A 148 -20.30 -9.84 -18.84
CA ALA A 148 -19.71 -10.71 -19.86
C ALA A 148 -20.55 -11.97 -20.18
N GLY A 149 -21.71 -12.15 -19.56
CA GLY A 149 -22.67 -13.20 -19.90
C GLY A 149 -22.22 -14.63 -19.56
N LYS A 150 -21.25 -14.79 -18.66
CA LYS A 150 -20.82 -16.11 -18.17
C LYS A 150 -21.66 -16.46 -16.94
N ASN A 151 -22.79 -17.13 -17.17
CA ASN A 151 -23.57 -17.83 -16.13
C ASN A 151 -22.80 -19.03 -15.59
#